data_AF-A0A0U3GWE1-F1
#
_entry.id   AF-A0A0U3GWE1-F1
#
_cell.length_a   1.000
_cell.length_b   1.000
_cell.length_c   1.000
_cell.angle_alpha   90.00
_cell.angle_beta   90.00
_cell.angle_gamma   90.00
#
_symmetry.space_group_name_H-M   'P 1'
#
loop_
_entity.id
_entity.type
_entity.pdbx_description
1 polymer ?
#
loop_
_entity_poly.entity_id
_entity_poly.type
_entity_poly.pdbx_seq_one_letter_code
_entity_poly.pdbx_strand_id
1 'polypeptide(L)'
;MEQFPTPEAELVMQASLDKQVKRGQITLQVGDNESLLGTTSDTAHLLLVEFSKLVSSIASATSLDDIKASAQDCTDLIGTISEQVDSGALYFPYQQKGTEVVLSDIQSRAKGVSEILAP
;
A
#
# COMPACT_ATOMS: atom_id res chain seq x y z
N MET A 1 29.64 -7.57 36.98
CA MET A 1 30.24 -7.56 35.64
C MET A 1 29.18 -7.03 34.70
N GLU A 2 29.41 -5.88 34.07
CA GLU A 2 28.53 -5.43 32.98
C GLU A 2 28.58 -6.48 31.88
N GLN A 3 27.41 -7.04 31.57
CA GLN A 3 27.28 -8.02 30.51
C GLN A 3 27.29 -7.25 29.20
N PHE A 4 28.43 -7.24 28.52
CA PHE A 4 28.55 -6.61 27.21
C PHE A 4 27.56 -7.29 26.25
N PRO A 5 26.80 -6.51 25.46
CA PRO A 5 25.84 -7.05 24.52
C PRO A 5 26.57 -7.99 23.55
N THR A 6 25.95 -9.12 23.25
CA THR A 6 26.49 -10.04 22.25
C THR A 6 26.45 -9.36 20.87
N PRO A 7 27.33 -9.74 19.93
CA PRO A 7 27.31 -9.17 18.58
C PRO A 7 25.94 -9.27 17.89
N GLU A 8 25.18 -10.33 18.17
CA GLU A 8 23.79 -10.49 17.70
C GLU A 8 22.83 -9.46 18.32
N ALA A 9 22.97 -9.17 19.62
CA ALA A 9 22.18 -8.15 20.30
C ALA A 9 22.49 -6.73 19.80
N GLU A 10 23.76 -6.45 19.48
CA GLU A 10 24.17 -5.19 18.87
C GLU A 10 23.55 -5.00 17.47
N LEU A 11 23.56 -6.02 16.62
CA LEU A 11 22.94 -5.98 15.29
C LEU A 11 21.42 -5.74 15.35
N VAL A 12 20.73 -6.42 16.26
CA VAL A 12 19.28 -6.22 16.47
C VAL A 12 18.99 -4.80 16.97
N MET A 13 19.81 -4.30 17.90
CA MET A 13 19.67 -2.94 18.41
C MET A 13 19.91 -1.89 17.32
N GLN A 14 20.92 -2.09 16.48
CA GLN A 14 21.22 -1.19 15.37
C GLN A 14 20.09 -1.16 14.33
N ALA A 15 19.54 -2.32 13.95
CA ALA A 15 18.39 -2.40 13.06
C ALA A 15 17.14 -1.71 13.64
N SER A 16 16.94 -1.79 14.96
CA SER A 16 15.85 -1.10 15.67
C SER A 16 16.02 0.42 15.64
N LEU A 17 17.25 0.92 15.87
CA LEU A 17 17.56 2.35 15.83
C LEU A 17 17.37 2.91 14.40
N ASP A 18 17.87 2.21 13.39
CA ASP A 18 17.70 2.61 11.98
C ASP A 18 16.22 2.68 11.59
N LYS A 19 15.41 1.73 12.07
CA LYS A 19 13.95 1.75 11.87
C LYS A 19 13.31 2.98 12.53
N GLN A 20 13.73 3.34 13.75
CA GLN A 20 13.18 4.50 14.46
C GLN A 20 13.55 5.82 13.77
N VAL A 21 14.79 5.98 13.31
CA VAL A 21 15.22 7.16 12.54
C VAL A 21 14.38 7.32 11.27
N LYS A 22 14.21 6.24 10.50
CA LYS A 22 13.36 6.25 9.29
C LYS A 22 11.91 6.62 9.60
N ARG A 23 11.35 6.11 10.71
CA ARG A 23 9.98 6.50 11.13
C ARG A 23 9.88 7.98 11.48
N GLY A 24 10.87 8.53 12.19
CA GLY A 24 10.93 9.97 12.48
C GLY A 24 10.97 10.82 11.22
N GLN A 25 11.80 10.44 10.24
CA GLN A 25 11.87 11.12 8.94
C GLN A 25 10.54 11.06 8.17
N ILE A 26 9.90 9.88 8.12
CA ILE A 26 8.58 9.72 7.49
C ILE A 26 7.57 10.66 8.14
N THR A 27 7.47 10.64 9.48
CA THR A 27 6.52 11.50 10.21
C THR A 27 6.76 12.98 9.94
N LEU A 28 8.00 13.44 9.93
CA LEU A 28 8.33 14.86 9.73
C LEU A 28 8.14 15.34 8.30
N GLN A 29 8.34 14.48 7.30
CA GLN A 29 8.43 14.90 5.90
C GLN A 29 7.18 14.60 5.09
N VAL A 30 6.49 13.48 5.38
CA VAL A 30 5.41 12.95 4.51
C VAL A 30 4.28 12.27 5.30
N GLY A 31 4.36 12.28 6.64
CA GLY A 31 3.62 11.35 7.49
C GLY A 31 2.66 12.01 8.48
N ASP A 32 2.19 13.23 8.20
CA ASP A 32 1.07 13.81 8.93
C ASP A 32 -0.17 12.91 8.82
N ASN A 33 -0.72 12.49 9.95
CA ASN A 33 -1.78 11.47 9.98
C ASN A 33 -3.07 11.94 9.28
N GLU A 34 -3.40 13.23 9.36
CA GLU A 34 -4.59 13.78 8.71
C GLU A 34 -4.42 13.75 7.19
N SER A 35 -3.28 14.20 6.69
CA SER A 35 -2.91 14.16 5.26
C SER A 35 -2.83 12.73 4.73
N LEU A 36 -2.29 11.79 5.51
CA LEU A 36 -2.24 10.37 5.15
C LEU A 36 -3.65 9.76 5.04
N LEU A 37 -4.53 10.07 6.00
CA LEU A 37 -5.92 9.63 5.96
C LEU A 37 -6.68 10.25 4.78
N GLY A 38 -6.47 11.54 4.51
CA GLY A 38 -7.03 12.24 3.37
C GLY A 38 -6.60 11.60 2.05
N THR A 39 -5.29 11.42 1.84
CA THR A 39 -4.74 10.78 0.64
C THR A 39 -5.24 9.35 0.46
N THR A 40 -5.35 8.59 1.55
CA THR A 40 -5.93 7.22 1.52
C THR A 40 -7.40 7.26 1.10
N SER A 41 -8.16 8.21 1.62
CA SER A 41 -9.58 8.39 1.28
C SER A 41 -9.76 8.80 -0.17
N ASP A 42 -8.97 9.76 -0.66
CA ASP A 42 -8.98 10.19 -2.06
C ASP A 42 -8.65 9.05 -3.01
N THR A 43 -7.63 8.25 -2.67
CA THR A 43 -7.27 7.05 -3.44
C THR A 43 -8.43 6.05 -3.48
N ALA A 44 -9.07 5.79 -2.34
CA ALA A 44 -10.22 4.88 -2.26
C ALA A 44 -11.41 5.40 -3.08
N HIS A 45 -11.70 6.70 -3.01
CA HIS A 45 -12.77 7.33 -3.80
C HIS A 45 -12.50 7.24 -5.31
N LEU A 46 -11.27 7.56 -5.73
CA LEU A 46 -10.86 7.47 -7.14
C LEU A 46 -11.05 6.03 -7.64
N LEU A 47 -10.52 5.04 -6.92
CA LEU A 47 -10.66 3.63 -7.28
C LEU A 47 -12.12 3.17 -7.31
N LEU A 48 -12.94 3.58 -6.33
CA LEU A 48 -14.35 3.20 -6.26
C LEU A 48 -15.14 3.74 -7.46
N VAL A 49 -14.91 5.01 -7.82
CA VAL A 49 -15.59 5.64 -8.97
C VAL A 49 -15.18 4.97 -10.27
N GLU A 50 -13.89 4.77 -10.50
CA GLU A 50 -13.41 4.14 -11.75
C GLU A 50 -13.79 2.67 -11.85
N PHE A 51 -13.74 1.92 -10.74
CA PHE A 51 -14.23 0.55 -10.71
C PHE A 51 -15.73 0.47 -11.02
N SER A 52 -16.54 1.37 -10.46
CA SER A 52 -17.97 1.45 -10.75
C SER A 52 -18.24 1.74 -12.24
N LYS A 53 -17.51 2.67 -12.84
CA LYS A 53 -17.59 2.97 -14.28
C LYS A 53 -17.19 1.77 -15.14
N LEU A 54 -16.10 1.09 -14.79
CA LEU A 54 -15.64 -0.11 -15.49
C LEU A 54 -16.70 -1.22 -15.45
N VAL A 55 -17.22 -1.54 -14.26
CA VAL A 55 -18.26 -2.56 -14.08
C VAL A 55 -19.53 -2.20 -14.86
N SER A 56 -19.95 -0.94 -14.80
CA SER A 56 -21.14 -0.47 -15.54
C SER A 56 -20.96 -0.59 -17.05
N SER A 57 -19.79 -0.21 -17.55
CA SER A 57 -19.47 -0.27 -18.99
C SER A 57 -19.38 -1.72 -19.48
N ILE A 58 -18.75 -2.61 -18.71
CA ILE A 58 -18.74 -4.06 -18.97
C ILE A 58 -20.15 -4.64 -18.96
N ALA A 59 -20.99 -4.27 -18.01
CA ALA A 59 -22.37 -4.77 -17.92
C ALA A 59 -23.23 -4.33 -19.12
N SER A 60 -22.94 -3.16 -19.71
CA SER A 60 -23.61 -2.66 -20.91
C SER A 60 -22.93 -3.04 -22.23
N ALA A 61 -21.75 -3.68 -22.18
CA ALA A 61 -20.97 -4.01 -23.35
C ALA A 61 -21.71 -5.03 -24.22
N THR A 62 -21.77 -4.76 -25.52
CA THR A 62 -22.40 -5.65 -26.51
C THR A 62 -21.37 -6.41 -27.34
N SER A 63 -20.09 -6.00 -27.23
CA SER A 63 -18.99 -6.56 -27.98
C SER A 63 -17.70 -6.62 -27.15
N LEU A 64 -16.74 -7.40 -27.63
CA LEU A 64 -15.39 -7.42 -27.06
C LEU A 64 -14.70 -6.05 -27.21
N ASP A 65 -15.01 -5.30 -28.26
CA ASP A 65 -14.39 -3.99 -28.48
C ASP A 65 -14.92 -2.94 -27.49
N ASP A 66 -16.19 -3.03 -27.06
CA ASP A 66 -16.74 -2.21 -25.97
C ASP A 66 -16.00 -2.49 -24.64
N ILE A 67 -15.69 -3.77 -24.38
CA ILE A 67 -14.92 -4.18 -23.18
C ILE A 67 -13.49 -3.61 -23.24
N LYS A 68 -12.82 -3.69 -24.40
CA LYS A 68 -11.48 -3.13 -24.59
C LYS A 68 -11.47 -1.62 -24.40
N ALA A 69 -12.45 -0.91 -24.95
CA ALA A 69 -12.58 0.54 -24.77
C ALA A 69 -12.74 0.89 -23.28
N SER A 70 -13.60 0.16 -22.57
CA SER A 70 -13.80 0.35 -21.12
C SER A 70 -12.52 0.12 -20.31
N ALA A 71 -11.72 -0.88 -20.69
CA ALA A 71 -10.43 -1.16 -20.06
C ALA A 71 -9.38 -0.09 -20.40
N GLN A 72 -9.43 0.47 -21.61
CA GLN A 72 -8.53 1.54 -22.03
C GLN A 72 -8.78 2.82 -21.24
N ASP A 73 -10.05 3.23 -21.06
CA ASP A 73 -10.39 4.42 -20.26
C ASP A 73 -9.86 4.31 -18.82
N CYS A 74 -9.93 3.12 -18.23
CA CYS A 74 -9.37 2.84 -16.91
C CYS A 74 -7.83 2.90 -16.92
N THR A 75 -7.20 2.36 -17.97
CA THR A 75 -5.74 2.40 -18.16
C THR A 75 -5.24 3.83 -18.32
N ASP A 76 -5.94 4.67 -19.07
CA ASP A 76 -5.56 6.06 -19.30
C ASP A 76 -5.63 6.90 -18.02
N LEU A 77 -6.58 6.60 -17.12
CA LEU A 77 -6.77 7.38 -15.90
C LEU A 77 -5.87 6.94 -14.73
N ILE A 78 -5.79 5.62 -14.46
CA ILE A 78 -5.06 5.08 -13.31
C ILE A 78 -3.84 4.23 -13.70
N GLY A 79 -3.67 3.88 -14.97
CA GLY A 79 -2.55 3.09 -15.48
C GLY A 79 -1.20 3.81 -15.40
N THR A 80 -1.19 5.15 -15.37
CA THR A 80 0.04 5.95 -15.12
C THR A 80 0.73 5.54 -13.83
N ILE A 81 -0.01 5.11 -12.80
CA ILE A 81 0.58 4.60 -11.56
C ILE A 81 1.38 3.32 -11.83
N SER A 82 0.83 2.39 -12.62
CA SER A 82 1.51 1.16 -13.00
C SER A 82 2.76 1.46 -13.82
N GLU A 83 2.66 2.35 -14.81
CA GLU A 83 3.80 2.76 -15.65
C GLU A 83 4.92 3.39 -14.83
N GLN A 84 4.58 4.23 -13.85
CA GLN A 84 5.57 4.82 -12.95
C GLN A 84 6.22 3.79 -12.03
N VAL A 85 5.48 2.77 -11.59
CA VAL A 85 6.04 1.65 -10.83
C VAL A 85 6.98 0.82 -11.71
N ASP A 86 6.56 0.45 -12.91
CA ASP A 86 7.32 -0.40 -13.83
C ASP A 86 8.60 0.29 -14.32
N SER A 87 8.55 1.61 -14.52
CA SER A 87 9.72 2.44 -14.87
C SER A 87 10.65 2.73 -13.67
N GLY A 88 10.23 2.39 -12.45
CA GLY A 88 10.97 2.72 -11.23
C GLY A 88 10.96 4.21 -10.88
N ALA A 89 10.04 4.99 -11.47
CA ALA A 89 9.82 6.39 -11.12
C ALA A 89 9.02 6.55 -9.81
N LEU A 90 8.21 5.54 -9.46
CA LEU A 90 7.43 5.46 -8.24
C LEU A 90 7.71 4.14 -7.52
N TYR A 91 7.93 4.21 -6.21
CA TYR A 91 8.01 3.02 -5.35
C TYR A 91 7.04 3.16 -4.20
N PHE A 92 6.15 2.19 -4.07
CA PHE A 92 5.31 2.07 -2.90
C PHE A 92 6.08 1.46 -1.72
N PRO A 93 5.83 1.89 -0.48
CA PRO A 93 6.49 1.34 0.70
C PRO A 93 6.37 -0.18 0.84
N TYR A 94 5.28 -0.78 0.36
CA TYR A 94 5.08 -2.23 0.40
C TYR A 94 6.12 -2.98 -0.45
N GLN A 95 6.61 -2.38 -1.53
CA GLN A 95 7.61 -2.99 -2.42
C GLN A 95 8.97 -3.11 -1.73
N GLN A 96 9.33 -2.12 -0.89
CA GLN A 96 10.53 -2.17 -0.05
C GLN A 96 10.43 -3.22 1.06
N LYS A 97 9.21 -3.43 1.56
CA LYS A 97 8.92 -4.40 2.61
C LYS A 97 8.81 -5.85 2.09
N GLY A 98 8.44 -6.02 0.82
CA GLY A 98 8.17 -7.30 0.18
C GLY A 98 6.71 -7.73 0.33
N THR A 99 6.13 -8.22 -0.76
CA THR A 99 4.71 -8.59 -0.85
C THR A 99 4.31 -9.64 0.17
N GLU A 100 5.14 -10.66 0.38
CA GLU A 100 4.86 -11.75 1.35
C GLU A 100 4.70 -11.23 2.78
N VAL A 101 5.61 -10.35 3.21
CA VAL A 101 5.58 -9.75 4.54
C VAL A 101 4.34 -8.85 4.70
N VAL A 102 4.01 -8.09 3.66
CA VAL A 102 2.83 -7.21 3.66
C VAL A 102 1.54 -8.02 3.75
N LEU A 103 1.42 -9.11 2.99
CA LEU A 103 0.27 -10.00 3.05
C LEU A 103 0.14 -10.66 4.43
N SER A 104 1.25 -11.11 5.03
CA SER A 104 1.26 -11.66 6.39
C SER A 104 0.80 -10.63 7.42
N ASP A 105 1.23 -9.37 7.30
CA ASP A 105 0.80 -8.28 8.18
C ASP A 105 -0.70 -7.99 8.03
N ILE A 106 -1.22 -7.94 6.80
CA ILE A 106 -2.65 -7.75 6.53
C ILE A 106 -3.46 -8.87 7.17
N GLN A 107 -3.08 -10.13 6.96
CA GLN A 107 -3.75 -11.29 7.52
C GLN A 107 -3.73 -11.28 9.06
N SER A 108 -2.56 -11.02 9.64
CA SER A 108 -2.38 -10.98 11.11
C SER A 108 -3.23 -9.87 11.74
N ARG A 109 -3.26 -8.68 11.12
CA ARG A 109 -4.09 -7.56 11.59
C ARG A 109 -5.57 -7.87 11.44
N ALA A 110 -6.00 -8.37 10.29
CA ALA A 110 -7.39 -8.72 10.04
C ALA A 110 -7.88 -9.75 11.07
N LYS A 111 -7.10 -10.82 11.28
CA LYS A 111 -7.39 -11.85 12.29
C LYS A 111 -7.49 -11.25 13.70
N GLY A 112 -6.47 -10.50 14.13
CA GLY A 112 -6.46 -9.93 15.48
C GLY A 112 -7.64 -8.97 15.74
N VAL A 113 -8.02 -8.16 14.73
CA VAL A 113 -9.22 -7.31 14.83
C VAL A 113 -10.48 -8.17 14.91
N SER A 114 -10.63 -9.18 14.04
CA SER A 114 -11.79 -10.07 14.06
C SER A 114 -11.94 -10.84 15.37
N GLU A 115 -10.84 -11.28 15.99
CA GLU A 115 -10.86 -11.96 17.29
C GLU A 115 -11.33 -11.06 18.43
N ILE A 116 -11.00 -9.76 18.40
CA ILE A 116 -11.49 -8.77 19.38
C ILE A 116 -12.98 -8.47 19.17
N LEU A 117 -13.44 -8.45 17.92
CA LEU A 117 -14.84 -8.18 17.57
C LEU A 117 -15.76 -9.40 17.70
N ALA A 118 -15.19 -10.61 17.75
CA ALA A 118 -15.94 -11.83 17.96
C ALA A 118 -16.56 -11.83 19.37
N PRO A 119 -17.82 -12.26 19.52
CA PRO A 119 -18.54 -12.24 20.80
C PRO A 119 -17.95 -13.19 21.85
#